data_AF-A0A6A7N9R8-F1
#
_entry.id   AF-A0A6A7N9R8-F1
#
_cell.length_a   1.000
_cell.length_b   1.000
_cell.length_c   1.000
_cell.angle_alpha   90.00
_cell.angle_beta   90.00
_cell.angle_gamma   90.00
#
_symmetry.space_group_name_H-M   'P 1'
#
loop_
_entity.id
_entity.type
_entity.pdbx_description
1 polymer ?
#
loop_
_entity_poly.entity_id
_entity_poly.type
_entity_poly.pdbx_seq_one_letter_code
_entity_poly.pdbx_strand_id
1 'polypeptide(L)'
;MVLYMLDTNMCIYLMKNQPASIAQRFAQCYVGDVVISAITLAELEYGVLASSDSVNQQRHLTALTRSIPVVAFDVTAASAYGPIRQATRERKRDQLDKLIAAHARALGVVLVTNNVKDFAAYPGITIQNWLLD
;
A
#
# COMPACT_ATOMS: atom_id res chain seq x y z
N MET A 1 19.41 -3.47 -0.33
CA MET A 1 18.44 -2.64 -1.06
C MET A 1 17.11 -2.79 -0.33
N VAL A 2 16.49 -1.69 0.11
CA VAL A 2 15.26 -1.75 0.91
C VAL A 2 14.08 -1.60 -0.05
N LEU A 3 13.25 -2.62 -0.13
CA LEU A 3 12.03 -2.61 -0.92
C LEU A 3 10.89 -2.03 -0.05
N TYR A 4 10.17 -1.07 -0.59
CA TYR A 4 9.01 -0.42 0.00
C TYR A 4 7.73 -0.92 -0.67
N MET A 5 6.69 -1.17 0.13
CA MET A 5 5.34 -1.38 -0.38
C MET A 5 4.43 -0.26 0.09
N LEU A 6 3.79 0.44 -0.84
CA LEU A 6 2.87 1.51 -0.50
C LEU A 6 1.48 0.94 -0.17
N ASP A 7 0.83 1.49 0.85
CA ASP A 7 -0.60 1.28 1.07
C ASP A 7 -1.46 2.14 0.12
N THR A 8 -2.77 1.97 0.22
CA THR A 8 -3.75 2.64 -0.64
C THR A 8 -3.76 4.16 -0.46
N ASN A 9 -3.60 4.66 0.77
CA ASN A 9 -3.57 6.11 1.03
C ASN A 9 -2.34 6.77 0.43
N MET A 10 -1.18 6.12 0.53
CA MET A 10 0.06 6.63 -0.06
C MET A 10 -0.02 6.66 -1.59
N CYS A 11 -0.66 5.67 -2.21
CA CYS A 11 -0.94 5.68 -3.65
C CYS A 11 -1.84 6.86 -4.05
N ILE A 12 -2.87 7.15 -3.26
CA ILE A 12 -3.77 8.30 -3.50
C ILE A 12 -2.99 9.62 -3.44
N TYR A 13 -2.07 9.79 -2.49
CA TYR A 13 -1.22 10.98 -2.42
C TYR A 13 -0.33 11.14 -3.65
N LEU A 14 0.26 10.05 -4.15
CA LEU A 14 1.04 10.08 -5.39
C LEU A 14 0.19 10.40 -6.62
N MET A 15 -0.99 9.78 -6.75
CA MET A 15 -1.92 10.06 -7.86
C MET A 15 -2.35 11.52 -7.90
N LYS A 16 -2.55 12.14 -6.73
CA LYS A 16 -2.92 13.56 -6.59
C LYS A 16 -1.73 14.51 -6.61
N ASN A 17 -0.49 14.00 -6.55
CA ASN A 17 0.73 14.76 -6.32
C ASN A 17 0.62 15.70 -5.10
N GLN A 18 -0.05 15.26 -4.05
CA GLN A 18 -0.33 16.05 -2.85
C GLN A 18 -0.30 15.16 -1.59
N PRO A 19 0.50 15.51 -0.55
CA PRO A 19 1.44 16.63 -0.54
C PRO A 19 2.66 16.35 -1.43
N ALA A 20 3.29 17.42 -1.95
CA ALA A 20 4.42 17.30 -2.87
C ALA A 20 5.62 16.56 -2.26
N SER A 21 5.75 16.56 -0.92
CA SER A 21 6.79 15.82 -0.21
C SER A 21 6.75 14.32 -0.50
N ILE A 22 5.57 13.72 -0.69
CA ILE A 22 5.45 12.29 -1.01
C ILE A 22 6.03 11.99 -2.39
N ALA A 23 5.73 12.81 -3.39
CA ALA A 23 6.29 12.66 -4.73
C ALA A 23 7.81 12.92 -4.74
N GLN A 24 8.29 13.88 -3.96
CA GLN A 24 9.72 14.15 -3.80
C GLN A 24 10.45 12.98 -3.15
N ARG A 25 9.88 12.39 -2.08
CA ARG A 25 10.44 11.21 -1.43
C ARG A 25 10.46 10.01 -2.37
N PHE A 26 9.37 9.77 -3.11
CA PHE A 26 9.29 8.72 -4.12
C PHE A 26 10.35 8.90 -5.22
N ALA A 27 10.59 10.13 -5.67
CA ALA A 27 11.61 10.43 -6.69
C ALA A 27 13.06 10.15 -6.25
N GLN A 28 13.31 9.94 -4.95
CA GLN A 28 14.61 9.54 -4.42
C GLN A 28 14.83 8.02 -4.42
N CYS A 29 13.79 7.22 -4.70
CA CYS A 29 13.88 5.76 -4.79
C CYS A 29 14.37 5.33 -6.18
N TYR A 30 15.08 4.21 -6.26
CA TYR A 30 15.41 3.62 -7.56
C TYR A 30 14.21 2.90 -8.17
N VAL A 31 14.21 2.74 -9.49
CA VAL A 31 13.20 1.93 -10.18
C VAL A 31 13.23 0.51 -9.62
N GLY A 32 12.09 0.03 -9.13
CA GLY A 32 11.95 -1.28 -8.51
C GLY A 32 12.10 -1.30 -6.98
N ASP A 33 12.49 -0.19 -6.34
CA ASP A 33 12.51 -0.08 -4.87
C ASP A 33 11.13 0.09 -4.25
N VAL A 34 10.10 0.37 -5.06
CA VAL A 34 8.75 0.65 -4.60
C VAL A 34 7.77 -0.21 -5.37
N VAL A 35 6.86 -0.87 -4.65
CA VAL A 35 5.81 -1.72 -5.19
C VAL A 35 4.46 -1.43 -4.53
N ILE A 36 3.38 -1.95 -5.11
CA ILE A 36 2.07 -2.02 -4.46
C ILE A 36 1.53 -3.44 -4.46
N SER A 37 0.73 -3.76 -3.45
CA SER A 37 -0.02 -5.01 -3.39
C SER A 37 -1.14 -5.00 -4.45
N ALA A 38 -1.43 -6.16 -5.06
CA ALA A 38 -2.64 -6.34 -5.86
C ALA A 38 -3.94 -6.02 -5.09
N ILE A 39 -3.92 -6.13 -3.75
CA ILE A 39 -5.03 -5.72 -2.88
C ILE A 39 -5.23 -4.20 -2.91
N THR A 40 -4.12 -3.45 -2.83
CA THR A 40 -4.14 -1.98 -2.97
C THR A 40 -4.63 -1.58 -4.36
N LEU A 41 -4.18 -2.26 -5.42
CA LEU A 41 -4.71 -2.02 -6.76
C LEU A 41 -6.24 -2.22 -6.80
N ALA A 42 -6.76 -3.30 -6.20
CA ALA A 42 -8.20 -3.55 -6.17
C ALA A 42 -8.98 -2.43 -5.47
N GLU A 43 -8.47 -1.87 -4.38
CA GLU A 43 -9.08 -0.71 -3.71
C GLU A 43 -9.05 0.54 -4.60
N LEU A 44 -7.93 0.79 -5.29
CA LEU A 44 -7.79 1.93 -6.19
C LEU A 44 -8.74 1.82 -7.39
N GLU A 45 -8.86 0.64 -8.01
CA GLU A 45 -9.80 0.40 -9.12
C GLU A 45 -11.25 0.68 -8.68
N TYR A 46 -11.65 0.20 -7.51
CA TYR A 46 -12.96 0.55 -6.94
C TYR A 46 -13.12 2.06 -6.72
N GLY A 47 -12.10 2.70 -6.13
CA GLY A 47 -12.11 4.14 -5.87
C GLY A 47 -12.20 4.98 -7.15
N VAL A 48 -11.55 4.56 -8.23
CA VAL A 48 -11.64 5.19 -9.56
C VAL A 48 -13.07 5.08 -10.10
N LEU A 49 -13.67 3.89 -10.06
CA LEU A 49 -15.03 3.66 -10.55
C LEU A 49 -16.10 4.41 -9.75
N ALA A 50 -15.91 4.53 -8.43
CA ALA A 50 -16.81 5.27 -7.55
C ALA A 50 -16.65 6.79 -7.63
N SER A 51 -15.60 7.29 -8.28
CA SER A 51 -15.32 8.73 -8.38
C SER A 51 -16.26 9.44 -9.36
N SER A 52 -16.63 10.68 -9.05
CA SER A 52 -17.33 11.57 -9.99
C SER A 52 -16.46 11.98 -11.19
N ASP A 53 -15.13 11.82 -11.10
CA ASP A 53 -14.17 12.11 -12.17
C ASP A 53 -13.36 10.84 -12.55
N SER A 54 -14.08 9.74 -12.77
CA SER A 54 -13.50 8.42 -13.05
C SER A 54 -12.53 8.42 -14.24
N VAL A 55 -12.76 9.24 -15.27
CA VAL A 55 -11.87 9.33 -16.44
C VAL A 55 -10.49 9.85 -16.07
N ASN A 56 -10.40 10.94 -15.30
CA ASN A 56 -9.09 11.45 -14.88
C ASN A 56 -8.46 10.53 -13.82
N GLN A 57 -9.24 9.99 -12.88
CA GLN A 57 -8.72 9.06 -11.88
C GLN A 57 -8.14 7.78 -12.54
N GLN A 58 -8.76 7.27 -13.59
CA GLN A 58 -8.22 6.13 -14.37
C GLN A 58 -6.88 6.47 -15.02
N ARG A 59 -6.72 7.70 -15.55
CA ARG A 59 -5.45 8.16 -16.13
C ARG A 59 -4.35 8.20 -15.07
N HIS A 60 -4.65 8.72 -13.88
CA HIS A 60 -3.71 8.74 -12.75
C HIS A 60 -3.33 7.34 -12.29
N LEU A 61 -4.29 6.41 -12.19
CA LEU A 61 -4.02 5.03 -11.80
C LEU A 61 -3.16 4.31 -12.86
N THR A 62 -3.44 4.54 -14.14
CA THR A 62 -2.64 4.00 -15.25
C THR A 62 -1.20 4.53 -15.22
N ALA A 63 -1.00 5.81 -14.90
CA ALA A 63 0.34 6.40 -14.77
C ALA A 63 1.10 5.82 -13.55
N LEU A 64 0.40 5.62 -12.43
CA LEU A 64 0.96 5.04 -11.21
C LEU A 64 1.46 3.61 -11.48
N THR A 65 0.63 2.74 -12.04
CA THR A 65 0.92 1.32 -12.28
C THR A 65 1.96 1.08 -13.38
N ARG A 66 2.26 2.07 -14.22
CA ARG A 66 3.42 2.06 -15.12
C ARG A 66 4.74 2.30 -14.40
N SER A 67 4.71 3.07 -13.31
CA SER A 67 5.90 3.46 -12.55
C SER A 67 6.16 2.52 -11.36
N ILE A 68 5.11 1.96 -10.78
CA ILE A 68 5.14 1.15 -9.57
C ILE A 68 4.62 -0.25 -9.89
N PRO A 69 5.49 -1.28 -9.87
CA PRO A 69 5.07 -2.66 -10.11
C PRO A 69 4.02 -3.13 -9.10
N VAL A 70 3.05 -3.89 -9.60
CA VAL A 70 2.00 -4.53 -8.80
C VAL A 70 2.44 -5.96 -8.50
N VAL A 71 2.49 -6.31 -7.22
CA VAL A 71 2.85 -7.67 -6.77
C VAL A 71 1.59 -8.47 -6.51
N ALA A 72 1.55 -9.70 -7.02
CA ALA A 72 0.42 -10.63 -6.83
C ALA A 72 0.35 -11.13 -5.38
N PHE A 73 -0.86 -11.20 -4.81
CA PHE A 73 -1.07 -11.80 -3.49
C PHE A 73 -1.07 -13.33 -3.62
N ASP A 74 0.03 -13.96 -3.26
CA ASP A 74 0.27 -15.40 -3.47
C ASP A 74 0.01 -16.26 -2.21
N VAL A 75 0.39 -17.54 -2.29
CA VAL A 75 0.25 -18.51 -1.18
C VAL A 75 1.10 -18.11 0.04
N THR A 76 2.25 -17.49 -0.18
CA THR A 76 3.12 -17.00 0.90
C THR A 76 2.45 -15.85 1.65
N ALA A 77 1.90 -14.88 0.91
CA ALA A 77 1.10 -13.79 1.46
C ALA A 77 -0.14 -14.28 2.21
N ALA A 78 -0.85 -15.27 1.65
CA ALA A 78 -1.99 -15.90 2.30
C ALA A 78 -1.59 -16.57 3.64
N SER A 79 -0.46 -17.25 3.69
CA SER A 79 0.04 -17.89 4.91
C SER A 79 0.42 -16.87 5.99
N ALA A 80 0.96 -15.71 5.59
CA ALA A 80 1.30 -14.63 6.51
C ALA A 80 0.07 -13.94 7.14
N TYR A 81 -1.13 -14.12 6.59
CA TYR A 81 -2.36 -13.51 7.09
C TYR A 81 -2.81 -14.05 8.45
N GLY A 82 -2.58 -15.34 8.74
CA GLY A 82 -3.05 -15.98 9.97
C GLY A 82 -2.65 -15.24 11.25
N PRO A 83 -1.34 -15.00 11.50
CA PRO A 83 -0.88 -14.24 12.65
C PRO A 83 -1.39 -12.80 12.69
N ILE A 84 -1.47 -12.13 11.53
CA ILE A 84 -1.99 -10.75 11.41
C ILE A 84 -3.45 -10.68 11.87
N ARG A 85 -4.26 -11.62 11.38
CA ARG A 85 -5.68 -11.71 11.74
C ARG A 85 -5.87 -12.12 13.20
N GLN A 86 -5.03 -13.00 13.74
CA GLN A 86 -5.09 -13.43 15.13
C GLN A 86 -4.83 -12.26 16.09
N ALA A 87 -3.80 -11.45 15.83
CA ALA A 87 -3.43 -10.30 16.67
C ALA A 87 -4.53 -9.23 16.73
N THR A 88 -5.41 -9.17 15.71
CA THR A 88 -6.47 -8.18 15.58
C THR A 88 -7.84 -8.81 15.39
N ARG A 89 -8.07 -9.98 16.03
CA ARG A 89 -9.26 -10.82 15.82
C ARG A 89 -10.58 -10.08 16.02
N GLU A 90 -10.61 -9.20 17.01
CA GLU A 90 -11.79 -8.42 17.40
C GLU A 90 -12.05 -7.22 16.48
N ARG A 91 -11.07 -6.81 15.65
CA ARG A 91 -11.24 -5.73 14.66
C ARG A 91 -11.97 -6.25 13.41
N LYS A 92 -13.08 -5.59 13.05
CA LYS A 92 -13.96 -5.98 11.93
C LYS A 92 -13.90 -5.07 10.70
N ARG A 93 -13.32 -3.86 10.80
CA ARG A 93 -13.45 -2.77 9.81
C ARG A 93 -12.24 -2.62 8.85
N ASP A 94 -11.23 -3.46 8.99
CA ASP A 94 -9.86 -3.33 8.44
C ASP A 94 -9.45 -4.62 7.70
N GLN A 95 -10.36 -5.22 6.93
CA GLN A 95 -10.10 -6.53 6.30
C GLN A 95 -9.02 -6.46 5.21
N LEU A 96 -9.04 -5.41 4.39
CA LEU A 96 -8.07 -5.23 3.31
C LEU A 96 -6.70 -4.82 3.87
N ASP A 97 -6.65 -3.94 4.87
CA ASP A 97 -5.41 -3.59 5.58
C ASP A 97 -4.69 -4.82 6.14
N LYS A 98 -5.43 -5.80 6.68
CA LYS A 98 -4.83 -7.06 7.14
C LYS A 98 -4.19 -7.86 6.01
N LEU A 99 -4.80 -7.87 4.82
CA LEU A 99 -4.21 -8.52 3.65
C LEU A 99 -2.97 -7.74 3.16
N ILE A 100 -3.03 -6.41 3.12
CA ILE A 100 -1.89 -5.56 2.77
C ILE A 100 -0.73 -5.79 3.76
N ALA A 101 -1.00 -5.80 5.07
CA ALA A 101 0.01 -6.08 6.10
C ALA A 101 0.59 -7.49 5.97
N ALA A 102 -0.25 -8.50 5.71
CA ALA A 102 0.20 -9.86 5.46
C ALA A 102 1.12 -9.95 4.24
N HIS A 103 0.79 -9.22 3.17
CA HIS A 103 1.60 -9.18 1.97
C HIS A 103 2.96 -8.50 2.23
N ALA A 104 2.97 -7.38 2.97
CA ALA A 104 4.19 -6.69 3.37
C ALA A 104 5.12 -7.62 4.17
N ARG A 105 4.53 -8.35 5.13
CA ARG A 105 5.23 -9.34 5.95
C ARG A 105 5.81 -10.47 5.11
N ALA A 106 5.03 -11.02 4.17
CA ALA A 106 5.48 -12.13 3.33
C ALA A 106 6.65 -11.75 2.41
N LEU A 107 6.66 -10.51 1.91
CA LEU A 107 7.74 -9.99 1.08
C LEU A 107 8.96 -9.52 1.91
N GLY A 108 8.82 -9.34 3.23
CA GLY A 108 9.88 -8.82 4.08
C GLY A 108 10.22 -7.35 3.80
N VAL A 109 9.22 -6.55 3.42
CA VAL A 109 9.36 -5.15 2.95
C VAL A 109 8.89 -4.13 3.97
N VAL A 110 9.31 -2.88 3.79
CA VAL A 110 8.80 -1.77 4.60
C VAL A 110 7.45 -1.32 4.04
N LEU A 111 6.39 -1.41 4.85
CA LEU A 111 5.09 -0.85 4.51
C LEU A 111 5.09 0.65 4.73
N VAL A 112 4.81 1.42 3.69
CA VAL A 112 4.67 2.87 3.78
C VAL A 112 3.19 3.21 3.94
N THR A 113 2.84 3.86 5.05
CA THR A 113 1.46 4.24 5.37
C THR A 113 1.42 5.53 6.19
N ASN A 114 0.35 6.32 6.00
CA ASN A 114 0.02 7.42 6.91
C ASN A 114 -0.80 6.96 8.13
N ASN A 115 -1.27 5.71 8.14
CA ASN A 115 -2.12 5.13 9.18
C ASN A 115 -1.33 4.25 10.16
N VAL A 116 -0.20 4.76 10.65
CA VAL A 116 0.77 4.01 11.47
C VAL A 116 0.12 3.36 12.69
N LYS A 117 -0.84 4.02 13.34
CA LYS A 117 -1.50 3.51 14.56
C LYS A 117 -2.26 2.20 14.30
N ASP A 118 -2.92 2.09 13.16
CA ASP A 118 -3.72 0.91 12.85
C ASP A 118 -2.83 -0.26 12.46
N PHE A 119 -1.81 0.01 11.62
CA PHE A 119 -0.85 -0.99 11.17
C PHE A 119 0.13 -1.45 12.27
N ALA A 120 0.43 -0.61 13.27
CA ALA A 120 1.32 -0.96 14.39
C ALA A 120 0.82 -2.17 15.22
N ALA A 121 -0.47 -2.50 15.14
CA ALA A 121 -1.03 -3.69 15.80
C ALA A 121 -0.72 -5.00 15.07
N TYR A 122 -0.21 -4.95 13.84
CA TYR A 122 0.07 -6.14 13.05
C TYR A 122 1.50 -6.65 13.29
N PRO A 123 1.68 -7.90 13.71
CA PRO A 123 3.00 -8.43 14.06
C PRO A 123 3.84 -8.73 12.81
N GLY A 124 5.14 -8.42 12.90
CA GLY A 124 6.14 -8.83 11.91
C GLY A 124 6.16 -7.97 10.64
N ILE A 125 5.70 -6.72 10.71
CA ILE A 125 5.86 -5.73 9.64
C ILE A 125 6.74 -4.58 10.12
N THR A 126 7.46 -3.96 9.18
CA THR A 126 8.17 -2.69 9.39
C THR A 126 7.37 -1.59 8.71
N ILE A 127 7.19 -0.46 9.40
CA ILE A 127 6.34 0.63 8.93
C ILE A 127 7.17 1.91 8.81
N GLN A 128 6.91 2.70 7.77
CA GLN A 128 7.41 4.06 7.63
C GLN A 128 6.26 5.01 7.24
N ASN A 129 6.34 6.26 7.69
CA ASN A 129 5.40 7.31 7.29
C ASN A 129 6.15 8.45 6.61
N TRP A 130 6.11 8.47 5.28
CA TRP A 130 6.79 9.49 4.48
C TRP A 130 6.21 10.91 4.63
N LEU A 131 5.10 11.09 5.34
CA LEU A 131 4.61 12.44 5.69
C LEU A 131 5.39 13.07 6.85
N LEU A 132 6.14 12.27 7.60
CA LEU A 132 6.89 12.70 8.79
C LEU A 132 8.40 12.71 8.57
N ASP A 133 8.85 12.27 7.38
CA ASP A 133 10.27 12.20 6.98
C ASP A 133 10.74 13.48 6.30
#